data_AF-A0A957CEW9-F1
#
_entry.id   AF-A0A957CEW9-F1
#
_cell.length_a   1.000
_cell.length_b   1.000
_cell.length_c   1.000
_cell.angle_alpha   90.00
_cell.angle_beta   90.00
_cell.angle_gamma   90.00
#
_symmetry.space_group_name_H-M   'P 1'
#
loop_
_entity.id
_entity.type
_entity.pdbx_description
1 polymer ?
#
loop_
_entity_poly.entity_id
_entity_poly.type
_entity_poly.pdbx_seq_one_letter_code
_entity_poly.pdbx_strand_id
1 'polypeptide(L)' 'AIDAEIDRNLALARALRINGTPGFVIGDEILRGATDLQTMQRLIDQARKDQNR' A
#
# COMPACT_ATOMS: atom_id res chain seq x y z
N ALA A 1 17.56 3.45 -17.14
CA ALA A 1 16.92 2.33 -16.40
C ALA A 1 16.26 2.83 -15.11
N ILE A 2 16.97 3.59 -14.27
CA ILE A 2 16.45 4.15 -13.01
C ILE A 2 15.24 5.07 -13.25
N ASP A 3 15.33 6.03 -14.17
CA ASP A 3 14.24 6.98 -14.42
C ASP A 3 12.93 6.29 -14.82
N ALA A 4 13.04 5.26 -15.66
CA ALA A 4 11.87 4.47 -16.08
C ALA A 4 11.20 3.73 -14.91
N GLU A 5 11.96 3.31 -13.90
CA GLU A 5 11.42 2.69 -12.68
C GLU A 5 10.74 3.73 -11.79
N ILE A 6 11.34 4.92 -11.65
CA ILE A 6 10.75 6.05 -10.91
C ILE A 6 9.41 6.44 -11.55
N ASP A 7 9.37 6.60 -12.88
CA ASP A 7 8.16 6.99 -13.62
C ASP A 7 7.03 5.97 -13.46
N ARG A 8 7.36 4.67 -13.53
CA ARG A 8 6.40 3.59 -13.28
C ARG A 8 5.83 3.66 -11.87
N ASN A 9 6.68 3.83 -10.87
CA ASN A 9 6.24 3.90 -9.46
C ASN A 9 5.38 5.14 -9.20
N LEU A 10 5.72 6.29 -9.78
CA LEU A 10 4.89 7.50 -9.70
C LEU A 10 3.54 7.34 -10.42
N ALA A 11 3.51 6.64 -11.56
CA ALA A 11 2.26 6.35 -12.26
C ALA A 11 1.34 5.43 -11.45
N LEU A 12 1.90 4.39 -10.84
CA LEU A 12 1.18 3.49 -9.95
C LEU A 12 0.63 4.23 -8.73
N ALA A 13 1.44 5.07 -8.08
CA ALA A 13 1.00 5.88 -6.95
C ALA A 13 -0.21 6.76 -7.33
N ARG A 14 -0.17 7.43 -8.49
CA ARG A 14 -1.30 8.23 -9.00
C ARG A 14 -2.55 7.38 -9.23
N ALA A 15 -2.42 6.19 -9.83
CA ALA A 15 -3.53 5.28 -10.09
C ALA A 15 -4.21 4.80 -8.80
N LEU A 16 -3.41 4.51 -7.76
CA LEU A 16 -3.86 4.15 -6.41
C LEU A 16 -4.30 5.38 -5.58
N ARG A 17 -4.24 6.56 -6.19
CA ARG A 17 -4.47 7.87 -5.57
C ARG A 17 -3.53 8.15 -4.40
N ILE A 18 -2.40 7.47 -4.23
CA ILE A 18 -1.42 7.73 -3.16
C ILE A 18 -0.72 9.05 -3.48
N ASN A 19 -1.06 10.08 -2.71
CA ASN A 19 -0.66 11.47 -2.91
C ASN A 19 0.16 12.05 -1.73
N GLY A 20 0.61 11.18 -0.82
CA GLY A 20 1.52 11.51 0.28
C GLY A 20 2.22 10.25 0.81
N THR A 21 3.36 10.43 1.47
CA THR A 21 4.17 9.33 2.03
C THR A 21 4.19 9.39 3.56
N PRO A 22 4.23 8.24 4.26
CA PRO A 22 4.20 6.88 3.70
C PRO A 22 2.80 6.48 3.20
N GLY A 23 2.76 5.52 2.27
CA GLY A 23 1.51 4.91 1.77
C GLY A 23 1.73 3.40 1.60
N PHE A 24 0.73 2.60 1.96
CA PHE A 24 0.82 1.13 1.97
C PHE A 24 -0.36 0.51 1.24
N VAL A 25 -0.10 -0.59 0.53
CA VAL A 25 -1.13 -1.46 -0.06
C VAL A 25 -1.07 -2.79 0.69
N ILE A 26 -2.18 -3.20 1.32
CA ILE A 26 -2.28 -4.38 2.18
C ILE A 26 -3.49 -5.20 1.72
N GLY A 27 -3.26 -6.24 0.91
CA GLY A 27 -4.35 -6.92 0.21
C GLY A 27 -5.06 -5.95 -0.72
N ASP A 28 -6.39 -5.84 -0.60
CA ASP A 28 -7.22 -4.89 -1.35
C ASP A 28 -7.36 -3.51 -0.67
N GLU A 29 -6.76 -3.34 0.51
CA GLU A 29 -6.83 -2.09 1.27
C GLU A 29 -5.64 -1.17 0.97
N ILE A 30 -5.92 0.13 0.83
CA ILE A 30 -4.91 1.18 0.65
C ILE A 30 -4.88 2.06 1.89
N LEU A 31 -3.82 1.93 2.69
CA LEU A 31 -3.56 2.78 3.85
C LEU A 31 -2.75 4.01 3.44
N ARG A 32 -3.30 5.19 3.72
CA ARG A 32 -2.69 6.50 3.43
C ARG A 32 -2.12 7.09 4.70
N GLY A 33 -0.83 7.43 4.69
CA GLY A 33 -0.13 7.95 5.86
C GLY A 33 0.37 6.85 6.79
N ALA A 34 1.06 7.28 7.84
CA ALA A 34 1.54 6.39 8.90
C ALA A 34 0.38 6.04 9.85
N THR A 35 0.45 4.85 10.45
CA THR A 35 -0.46 4.41 11.52
C THR A 35 0.33 3.64 12.58
N ASP A 36 -0.32 3.30 13.68
CA ASP A 36 0.29 2.54 14.77
C ASP A 36 0.51 1.05 14.40
N LEU A 37 1.38 0.39 15.16
CA LEU A 37 1.75 -1.01 14.92
C LEU A 37 0.57 -1.97 15.00
N GLN A 38 -0.34 -1.75 15.95
CA GLN A 38 -1.49 -2.63 16.18
C GLN A 38 -2.45 -2.56 14.99
N THR A 39 -2.67 -1.38 14.43
CA THR A 39 -3.47 -1.19 13.22
C THR A 39 -2.82 -1.87 12.02
N MET A 40 -1.51 -1.74 11.82
CA MET A 40 -0.80 -2.44 10.75
C MET A 40 -0.94 -3.96 10.84
N GLN A 41 -0.74 -4.53 12.03
CA GLN A 41 -0.85 -5.98 12.26
C GLN A 41 -2.26 -6.49 11.94
N ARG A 42 -3.30 -5.80 12.39
CA ARG A 42 -4.69 -6.17 12.09
C ARG A 42 -4.99 -6.19 10.60
N LEU A 43 -4.54 -5.18 9.85
CA LEU A 43 -4.76 -5.10 8.41
C LEU A 43 -4.05 -6.25 7.67
N ILE A 44 -2.83 -6.58 8.07
CA ILE A 44 -2.06 -7.69 7.49
C ILE A 44 -2.75 -9.04 7.79
N ASP A 45 -3.18 -9.26 9.02
CA ASP A 45 -3.86 -10.49 9.42
C ASP A 45 -5.18 -10.69 8.67
N GLN A 46 -5.92 -9.59 8.44
CA GLN A 46 -7.15 -9.63 7.63
C GLN A 46 -6.84 -10.03 6.18
N ALA A 47 -5.87 -9.36 5.54
CA ALA A 47 -5.48 -9.66 4.17
C ALA A 47 -5.03 -11.13 3.99
N ARG A 48 -4.29 -11.68 4.96
CA ARG A 48 -3.87 -13.10 4.94
C ARG A 48 -5.02 -14.08 5.09
N LYS A 49 -6.05 -13.75 5.87
CA LYS A 49 -7.24 -14.61 6.03
C LYS A 49 -8.07 -14.64 4.76
N ASP A 50 -8.22 -13.48 4.10
CA ASP A 50 -9.00 -13.38 2.87
C ASP A 50 -8.32 -14.10 1.68
N GLN A 51 -6.99 -14.19 1.65
CA GLN A 51 -6.25 -15.01 0.67
C GLN A 51 -6.47 -16.53 0.81
N ASN A 52 -6.83 -17.00 2.00
CA ASN A 52 -7.00 -18.44 2.30
C ASN A 52 -8.46 -18.89 2.27
N ARG A 53 -9.38 -18.04 1.81
CA ARG A 53 -10.80 -18.36 1.57
C ARG A 53 -11.01 -18.70 0.11
#